data_AF-A0A2V6L097-F1
#
_entry.id   AF-A0A2V6L097-F1
#
_cell.length_a   1.000
_cell.length_b   1.000
_cell.length_c   1.000
_cell.angle_alpha   90.00
_cell.angle_beta   90.00
_cell.angle_gamma   90.00
#
_symmetry.space_group_name_H-M   'P 1'
#
loop_
_entity.id
_entity.type
_entity.pdbx_description
1 polymer ?
#
loop_
_entity_poly.entity_id
_entity_poly.type
_entity_poly.pdbx_seq_one_letter_code
_entity_poly.pdbx_strand_id
1 'polypeptide(L)'
;MKHEKVFPNSTKSSKLELMKIEISSSNLMLLVLAATGAVFAAGCAEMQSGNTTSLMSAAGFIARMPQTVQQKQIYAALPPYHVERATVPGKGVFYVYKDEKAGLAYVGREQEYQRYQRLAIAQQIAQDRYMAAQMQADAAWRWYGAWGPRAFWW
;
A
#
# COMPACT_ATOMS: atom_id res chain seq x y z
N MET A 1 -48.94 38.64 -28.09
CA MET A 1 -48.69 40.05 -27.74
C MET A 1 -49.25 40.30 -26.35
N LYS A 2 -48.43 40.89 -25.45
CA LYS A 2 -48.77 41.47 -24.13
C LYS A 2 -49.01 40.43 -23.01
N HIS A 3 -48.09 40.25 -22.06
CA HIS A 3 -47.57 41.12 -20.98
C HIS A 3 -48.27 40.85 -19.64
N GLU A 4 -47.41 40.63 -18.64
CA GLU A 4 -47.55 41.04 -17.23
C GLU A 4 -48.31 40.14 -16.22
N LYS A 5 -47.49 39.48 -15.40
CA LYS A 5 -47.52 39.28 -13.94
C LYS A 5 -48.86 39.49 -13.22
N VAL A 6 -49.24 38.54 -12.35
CA VAL A 6 -49.70 38.78 -10.97
C VAL A 6 -49.62 37.45 -10.20
N PHE A 7 -48.80 37.38 -9.16
CA PHE A 7 -49.00 36.45 -8.03
C PHE A 7 -50.14 36.99 -7.16
N PRO A 8 -50.95 36.15 -6.50
CA PRO A 8 -50.69 35.95 -5.07
C PRO A 8 -51.18 34.62 -4.47
N ASN A 9 -50.79 34.42 -3.19
CA ASN A 9 -51.51 33.67 -2.14
C ASN A 9 -51.39 32.12 -2.24
N SER A 10 -51.14 31.32 -1.18
CA SER A 10 -51.01 31.49 0.27
C SER A 10 -50.54 30.14 0.85
N THR A 11 -49.60 30.21 1.79
CA THR A 11 -49.50 29.43 3.04
C THR A 11 -49.68 27.90 3.02
N LYS A 12 -48.59 27.18 3.33
CA LYS A 12 -48.48 26.09 4.35
C LYS A 12 -46.99 25.73 4.50
N SER A 13 -46.32 26.26 5.52
CA SER A 13 -46.08 25.60 6.83
C SER A 13 -45.32 24.28 6.73
N SER A 14 -44.00 24.35 6.89
CA SER A 14 -43.22 23.33 7.58
C SER A 14 -41.90 23.95 8.04
N LYS A 15 -41.95 24.40 9.29
CA LYS A 15 -40.87 24.82 10.16
C LYS A 15 -39.83 23.68 10.28
N LEU A 16 -38.68 23.82 9.64
CA LEU A 16 -37.48 23.04 9.95
C LEU A 16 -36.52 23.99 10.64
N GLU A 17 -36.69 24.11 11.96
CA GLU A 17 -35.78 24.83 12.83
C GLU A 17 -34.40 24.18 12.71
N LEU A 18 -33.46 24.95 12.17
CA LEU A 18 -32.03 24.67 12.22
C LEU A 18 -31.64 24.44 13.67
N MET A 19 -31.43 23.18 14.03
CA MET A 19 -30.83 22.77 15.28
C MET A 19 -29.44 23.41 15.36
N LYS A 20 -29.33 24.49 16.12
CA LYS A 20 -28.06 25.13 16.50
C LYS A 20 -27.28 24.12 17.32
N ILE A 21 -26.32 23.46 16.69
CA ILE A 21 -25.39 22.58 17.38
C ILE A 21 -24.36 23.48 18.08
N GLU A 22 -24.63 23.81 19.34
CA GLU A 22 -23.64 24.38 20.26
C GLU A 22 -22.64 23.27 20.62
N ILE A 23 -21.54 23.19 19.88
CA ILE A 23 -20.46 22.23 20.15
C ILE A 23 -19.64 22.77 21.34
N SER A 24 -19.93 22.26 22.53
CA SER A 24 -19.14 22.51 23.73
C SER A 24 -17.69 22.04 23.54
N SER A 25 -16.72 22.89 23.90
CA SER A 25 -15.27 22.72 23.72
C SER A 25 -14.68 21.45 24.35
N SER A 26 -15.42 20.80 25.26
CA SER A 26 -15.03 19.50 25.85
C SER A 26 -15.21 18.31 24.90
N ASN A 27 -16.11 18.38 23.92
CA ASN A 27 -16.33 17.29 22.94
C ASN A 27 -15.33 17.31 21.78
N LEU A 28 -14.61 18.43 21.58
CA LEU A 28 -13.58 18.53 20.54
C LEU A 28 -12.33 17.72 20.91
N MET A 29 -12.01 17.63 22.21
CA MET A 29 -10.83 16.90 22.68
C MET A 29 -11.00 15.38 22.60
N LEU A 30 -12.23 14.87 22.79
CA LEU A 30 -12.58 13.45 22.66
C LEU A 30 -12.57 12.95 21.21
N LEU A 31 -12.86 13.82 20.24
CA LEU A 31 -12.84 13.46 18.82
C LEU A 31 -11.43 13.43 18.23
N VAL A 32 -10.48 14.20 18.77
CA VAL A 32 -9.08 14.19 18.31
C VAL A 32 -8.35 12.91 18.72
N LEU A 33 -8.69 12.31 19.87
CA LEU A 33 -8.03 11.12 20.38
C LEU A 33 -8.47 9.81 19.68
N ALA A 34 -9.64 9.81 19.01
CA ALA A 34 -10.15 8.65 18.27
C ALA A 34 -9.73 8.61 16.79
N ALA A 35 -9.16 9.71 16.26
CA ALA A 35 -8.90 9.87 14.83
C ALA A 35 -7.46 9.51 14.40
N THR A 36 -6.59 9.04 15.29
CA THR A 36 -5.16 8.83 14.98
C THR A 36 -4.81 7.41 14.46
N GLY A 37 -5.77 6.48 14.43
CA GLY A 37 -5.48 5.06 14.21
C GLY A 37 -5.59 4.52 12.77
N ALA A 38 -6.16 5.25 11.81
CA ALA A 38 -6.69 4.64 10.59
C ALA A 38 -6.00 5.01 9.26
N VAL A 39 -4.71 5.40 9.26
CA VAL A 39 -4.01 5.80 8.01
C VAL A 39 -2.90 4.83 7.56
N PHE A 40 -2.59 3.77 8.30
CA PHE A 40 -1.43 2.91 7.98
C PHE A 40 -1.65 1.79 6.95
N ALA A 41 -2.82 1.69 6.31
CA ALA A 41 -3.09 0.59 5.37
C ALA A 41 -2.44 0.77 3.98
N ALA A 42 -2.06 1.99 3.58
CA ALA A 42 -1.47 2.24 2.26
C ALA A 42 0.05 1.98 2.18
N GLY A 43 0.75 1.91 3.32
CA GLY A 43 2.22 1.82 3.35
C GLY A 43 2.79 0.43 3.07
N CYS A 44 2.07 -0.65 3.41
CA CYS A 44 2.58 -2.01 3.23
C CYS A 44 2.68 -2.42 1.75
N ALA A 45 1.72 -2.00 0.91
CA ALA A 45 1.75 -2.31 -0.52
C ALA A 45 2.82 -1.51 -1.27
N GLU A 46 3.15 -0.30 -0.80
CA GLU A 46 4.22 0.53 -1.35
C GLU A 46 5.60 -0.09 -1.08
N MET A 47 5.85 -0.45 0.18
CA MET A 47 7.13 -1.02 0.61
C MET A 47 7.42 -2.38 -0.03
N GLN A 48 6.39 -3.19 -0.21
CA GLN A 48 6.51 -4.49 -0.87
C GLN A 48 6.81 -4.34 -2.36
N SER A 49 6.10 -3.45 -3.07
CA SER A 49 6.34 -3.21 -4.50
C SER A 49 7.73 -2.60 -4.75
N GLY A 50 8.15 -1.63 -3.94
CA GLY A 50 9.48 -1.01 -4.06
C GLY A 50 10.63 -1.96 -3.77
N ASN A 51 10.49 -2.85 -2.78
CA ASN A 51 11.50 -3.90 -2.56
C ASN A 51 11.54 -4.88 -3.73
N THR A 52 10.39 -5.28 -4.25
CA THR A 52 10.30 -6.27 -5.34
C THR A 52 11.00 -5.78 -6.60
N THR A 53 10.75 -4.54 -7.02
CA THR A 53 11.38 -3.94 -8.21
C THR A 53 12.88 -3.70 -8.04
N SER A 54 13.32 -3.35 -6.83
CA SER A 54 14.74 -3.25 -6.47
C SER A 54 15.44 -4.61 -6.58
N LEU A 55 14.84 -5.67 -6.01
CA LEU A 55 15.37 -7.04 -6.09
C LEU A 55 15.39 -7.56 -7.53
N MET A 56 14.37 -7.26 -8.34
CA MET A 56 14.35 -7.60 -9.77
C MET A 56 15.45 -6.88 -10.55
N SER A 57 15.64 -5.59 -10.29
CA SER A 57 16.72 -4.82 -10.92
C SER A 57 18.10 -5.37 -10.54
N ALA A 58 18.30 -5.72 -9.26
CA ALA A 58 19.52 -6.37 -8.77
C ALA A 58 19.73 -7.78 -9.35
N ALA A 59 18.65 -8.50 -9.66
CA ALA A 59 18.69 -9.80 -10.32
C ALA A 59 19.04 -9.73 -11.82
N GLY A 60 19.00 -8.53 -12.41
CA GLY A 60 19.31 -8.28 -13.82
C GLY A 60 18.10 -8.14 -14.74
N PHE A 61 16.89 -8.00 -14.20
CA PHE A 61 15.71 -7.69 -15.02
C PHE A 61 15.85 -6.30 -15.64
N ILE A 62 15.44 -6.19 -16.91
CA ILE A 62 15.46 -4.93 -17.64
C ILE A 62 14.09 -4.28 -17.57
N ALA A 63 14.01 -3.10 -16.95
CA ALA A 63 12.81 -2.28 -16.95
C ALA A 63 12.57 -1.69 -18.35
N ARG A 64 11.37 -1.92 -18.89
CA ARG A 64 10.94 -1.43 -20.21
C ARG A 64 9.63 -0.68 -20.07
N MET A 65 9.63 0.57 -20.50
CA MET A 65 8.39 1.34 -20.63
C MET A 65 7.68 0.93 -21.93
N PRO A 66 6.39 0.54 -21.89
CA PRO A 66 5.65 0.17 -23.09
C PRO A 66 5.31 1.43 -23.89
N GLN A 67 6.08 1.69 -24.95
CA GLN A 67 5.92 2.88 -25.78
C GLN A 67 5.05 2.62 -27.03
N THR A 68 5.18 1.43 -27.63
CA THR A 68 4.42 1.09 -28.84
C THR A 68 3.00 0.61 -28.52
N VAL A 69 2.07 0.77 -29.46
CA VAL A 69 0.67 0.32 -29.31
C VAL A 69 0.62 -1.17 -28.94
N GLN A 70 1.42 -2.00 -29.61
CA GLN A 70 1.50 -3.43 -29.35
C GLN A 70 2.07 -3.74 -27.95
N GLN A 71 3.12 -3.02 -27.51
CA GLN A 71 3.66 -3.18 -26.15
C GLN A 71 2.62 -2.80 -25.09
N LYS A 72 1.85 -1.73 -25.32
CA LYS A 72 0.79 -1.29 -24.40
C LYS A 72 -0.35 -2.31 -24.31
N GLN A 73 -0.74 -2.92 -25.43
CA GLN A 73 -1.76 -3.98 -25.43
C GLN A 73 -1.30 -5.22 -24.65
N ILE A 74 -0.07 -5.68 -24.90
CA ILE A 74 0.52 -6.82 -24.17
C ILE A 74 0.62 -6.47 -22.68
N TYR A 75 1.10 -5.26 -22.35
CA TYR A 75 1.19 -4.77 -20.98
C TYR A 75 -0.17 -4.67 -20.28
N ALA A 76 -1.21 -4.21 -20.98
CA ALA A 76 -2.57 -4.15 -20.45
C ALA A 76 -3.12 -5.54 -20.13
N ALA A 77 -2.81 -6.54 -20.97
CA ALA A 77 -3.25 -7.92 -20.79
C ALA A 77 -2.52 -8.67 -19.66
N LEU A 78 -1.35 -8.19 -19.21
CA LEU A 78 -0.62 -8.82 -18.11
C LEU A 78 -1.28 -8.54 -16.75
N PRO A 79 -1.33 -9.53 -15.85
CA PRO A 79 -1.76 -9.32 -14.47
C PRO A 79 -0.73 -8.44 -13.73
N PRO A 80 -1.18 -7.43 -12.96
CA PRO A 80 -0.28 -6.54 -12.23
C PRO A 80 0.35 -7.26 -11.04
N TYR A 81 1.60 -6.92 -10.72
CA TYR A 81 2.36 -7.45 -9.57
C TYR A 81 2.60 -8.97 -9.58
N HIS A 82 2.51 -9.62 -10.75
CA HIS A 82 2.81 -11.04 -10.93
C HIS A 82 3.94 -11.25 -11.94
N VAL A 83 4.76 -12.28 -11.70
CA VAL A 83 5.78 -12.71 -12.66
C VAL A 83 5.17 -13.75 -13.58
N GLU A 84 4.95 -13.38 -14.83
CA GLU A 84 4.45 -14.24 -15.88
C GLU A 84 5.58 -14.93 -16.63
N ARG A 85 5.40 -16.22 -16.91
CA ARG A 85 6.35 -17.02 -17.69
C ARG A 85 5.86 -17.13 -19.13
N ALA A 86 6.60 -16.55 -20.06
CA ALA A 86 6.34 -16.65 -21.49
C ALA A 86 7.40 -17.54 -22.16
N THR A 87 6.96 -18.56 -22.92
CA THR A 87 7.87 -19.39 -23.71
C THR A 87 7.74 -19.04 -25.18
N VAL A 88 8.84 -18.68 -25.82
CA VAL A 88 8.88 -18.32 -27.24
C VAL A 88 9.68 -19.38 -28.00
N PRO A 89 9.08 -20.07 -28.98
CA PRO A 89 9.77 -21.04 -29.81
C PRO A 89 11.04 -20.46 -30.44
N GLY A 90 12.17 -21.17 -30.30
CA GLY A 90 13.48 -20.73 -30.82
C GLY A 90 14.15 -19.57 -30.06
N LYS A 91 13.48 -18.95 -29.08
CA LYS A 91 14.04 -17.84 -28.27
C LYS A 91 14.11 -18.14 -26.77
N GLY A 92 13.47 -19.23 -26.33
CA GLY A 92 13.54 -19.71 -24.95
C GLY A 92 12.44 -19.17 -24.04
N VAL A 93 12.70 -19.19 -22.73
CA VAL A 93 11.76 -18.77 -21.68
C VAL A 93 12.11 -17.35 -21.21
N PHE A 94 11.07 -16.53 -21.07
CA PHE A 94 11.11 -15.17 -20.57
C PHE A 94 10.20 -15.04 -19.36
N TYR A 95 10.61 -14.19 -18.43
CA TYR A 95 9.83 -13.82 -17.26
C TYR A 95 9.52 -12.33 -17.33
N VAL A 96 8.25 -11.98 -17.17
CA VAL A 96 7.77 -10.61 -17.26
C VAL A 96 7.01 -10.25 -16.00
N TYR A 97 7.34 -9.11 -15.41
CA TYR A 97 6.63 -8.56 -14.27
C TYR A 97 6.06 -7.18 -14.62
N LYS A 98 4.78 -6.98 -14.30
CA LYS A 98 4.07 -5.72 -14.54
C LYS A 98 4.05 -4.88 -13.27
N ASP A 99 4.75 -3.75 -13.30
CA ASP A 99 4.65 -2.71 -12.28
C ASP A 99 3.63 -1.65 -12.70
N GLU A 100 2.37 -1.86 -12.31
CA GLU A 100 1.27 -0.97 -12.64
C GLU A 100 1.42 0.44 -12.03
N LYS A 101 2.08 0.57 -10.88
CA LYS A 101 2.35 1.86 -10.24
C LYS A 101 3.33 2.71 -11.06
N ALA A 102 4.43 2.11 -11.51
CA ALA A 102 5.44 2.82 -12.30
C ALA A 102 5.13 2.86 -13.80
N GLY A 103 4.21 2.00 -14.28
CA GLY A 103 3.96 1.83 -15.71
C GLY A 103 5.10 1.11 -16.43
N LEU A 104 5.88 0.28 -15.72
CA LEU A 104 7.07 -0.40 -16.23
C LEU A 104 6.86 -1.92 -16.31
N ALA A 105 7.37 -2.53 -17.37
CA ALA A 105 7.47 -3.97 -17.51
C ALA A 105 8.92 -4.41 -17.24
N TYR A 106 9.14 -5.25 -16.24
CA TYR A 106 10.45 -5.84 -15.97
C TYR A 106 10.56 -7.16 -16.72
N VAL A 107 11.56 -7.29 -17.59
CA VAL A 107 11.75 -8.48 -18.42
C VAL A 107 13.10 -9.13 -18.13
N GLY A 108 13.09 -10.43 -17.87
CA GLY A 108 14.27 -11.26 -17.62
C GLY A 108 14.15 -12.64 -18.26
N ARG A 109 15.20 -13.45 -18.17
CA ARG A 109 15.17 -14.87 -18.55
C ARG A 109 15.23 -15.73 -17.28
N GLU A 110 15.37 -17.04 -17.46
CA GLU A 110 15.41 -18.02 -16.38
C GLU A 110 16.50 -17.72 -15.33
N GLN A 111 17.71 -17.30 -15.76
CA GLN A 111 18.81 -17.06 -14.83
C GLN A 111 18.53 -15.86 -13.92
N GLU A 112 17.97 -14.78 -14.47
CA GLU A 112 17.57 -13.59 -13.73
C GLU A 112 16.44 -13.92 -12.77
N TYR A 113 15.47 -14.73 -13.20
CA TYR A 113 14.37 -15.18 -12.32
C TYR A 113 14.89 -15.99 -11.12
N GLN A 114 15.81 -16.93 -11.34
CA GLN A 114 16.44 -17.68 -10.24
C GLN A 114 17.24 -16.79 -9.29
N ARG A 115 17.94 -15.77 -9.82
CA ARG A 115 18.63 -14.77 -8.99
C ARG A 115 17.65 -13.98 -8.15
N TYR A 116 16.53 -13.54 -8.74
CA TYR A 116 15.47 -12.83 -8.05
C TYR A 116 14.90 -13.67 -6.89
N GLN A 117 14.58 -14.95 -7.13
CA GLN A 117 14.08 -15.84 -6.07
C GLN A 117 15.05 -15.94 -4.89
N ARG A 118 16.36 -16.10 -5.16
CA ARG A 118 17.38 -16.14 -4.10
C ARG A 118 17.45 -14.83 -3.32
N LEU A 119 17.39 -13.69 -4.01
CA LEU A 119 17.42 -12.37 -3.39
C LEU A 119 16.16 -12.11 -2.55
N ALA A 120 14.98 -12.52 -3.02
CA ALA A 120 13.73 -12.40 -2.27
C ALA A 120 13.77 -13.21 -0.98
N ILE A 121 14.28 -14.44 -1.02
CA ILE A 121 14.47 -15.28 0.18
C ILE A 121 15.46 -14.62 1.15
N ALA A 122 16.59 -14.13 0.65
CA ALA A 122 17.60 -13.47 1.48
C ALA A 122 17.04 -12.22 2.17
N GLN A 123 16.24 -11.42 1.46
CA GLN A 123 15.56 -10.25 2.00
C GLN A 123 14.57 -10.63 3.11
N GLN A 124 13.78 -11.69 2.90
CA GLN A 124 12.85 -12.19 3.90
C GLN A 124 13.58 -12.65 5.16
N ILE A 125 14.64 -13.44 5.02
CA ILE A 125 15.46 -13.89 6.16
C ILE A 125 16.05 -12.70 6.92
N ALA A 126 16.53 -11.68 6.22
CA ALA A 126 17.08 -10.47 6.84
C ALA A 126 16.00 -9.72 7.64
N GLN A 127 14.79 -9.61 7.09
CA GLN A 127 13.66 -8.96 7.74
C GLN A 127 13.18 -9.76 8.96
N ASP A 128 13.09 -11.09 8.86
CA ASP A 128 12.72 -11.97 9.96
C ASP A 128 13.72 -11.87 11.12
N ARG A 129 15.03 -11.81 10.82
CA ARG A 129 16.06 -11.61 11.84
C ARG A 129 15.95 -10.25 12.53
N TYR A 130 15.65 -9.21 11.77
CA TYR A 130 15.45 -7.87 12.33
C TYR A 130 14.25 -7.83 13.28
N MET A 131 13.12 -8.40 12.86
CA MET A 131 11.92 -8.53 13.70
C MET A 131 12.18 -9.38 14.95
N ALA A 132 12.88 -10.51 14.80
CA ALA A 132 13.25 -11.36 15.92
C ALA A 132 14.15 -10.62 16.92
N ALA A 133 15.10 -9.82 16.45
CA ALA A 133 15.95 -9.00 17.32
C ALA A 133 15.15 -7.95 18.09
N GLN A 134 14.16 -7.31 17.45
CA GLN A 134 13.25 -6.38 18.13
C GLN A 134 12.43 -7.08 19.22
N MET A 135 11.84 -8.23 18.89
CA MET A 135 11.08 -9.02 19.86
C MET A 135 11.94 -9.52 21.03
N GLN A 136 13.21 -9.88 20.77
CA GLN A 136 14.16 -10.25 21.81
C GLN A 136 14.50 -9.07 22.72
N ALA A 137 14.71 -7.87 22.16
CA ALA A 137 14.94 -6.66 22.93
C ALA A 137 13.73 -6.34 23.83
N ASP A 138 12.51 -6.40 23.29
CA ASP A 138 11.29 -6.18 24.06
C ASP A 138 11.10 -7.23 25.16
N ALA A 139 11.35 -8.50 24.85
CA ALA A 139 11.32 -9.58 25.83
C ALA A 139 12.34 -9.35 26.96
N ALA A 140 13.56 -8.91 26.63
CA ALA A 140 14.58 -8.58 27.61
C ALA A 140 14.14 -7.43 28.54
N TRP A 141 13.52 -6.37 28.00
CA TRP A 141 12.94 -5.29 28.80
C TRP A 141 11.83 -5.78 29.73
N ARG A 142 10.95 -6.64 29.23
CA ARG A 142 9.87 -7.24 30.03
C ARG A 142 10.40 -8.15 31.14
N TRP A 143 11.42 -8.96 30.83
CA TRP A 143 12.08 -9.81 31.82
C TRP A 143 12.79 -8.98 32.89
N TYR A 144 13.48 -7.91 32.49
CA TYR A 144 14.09 -6.97 33.43
C TYR A 144 13.05 -6.28 34.33
N GLY A 145 11.86 -5.96 33.82
CA GLY A 145 10.77 -5.41 34.62
C GLY A 145 10.17 -6.42 35.62
N ALA A 146 10.02 -7.68 35.23
CA ALA A 146 9.38 -8.72 36.04
C ALA A 146 10.31 -9.42 37.03
N TRP A 147 11.58 -9.58 36.67
CA TRP A 147 12.59 -10.35 37.42
C TRP A 147 13.85 -9.53 37.73
N GLY A 148 13.83 -8.21 37.50
CA GLY A 148 14.98 -7.35 37.76
C GLY A 148 15.08 -6.88 39.21
N PRO A 149 16.21 -6.26 39.60
CA PRO A 149 16.53 -5.86 40.97
C PRO A 149 15.45 -5.06 41.71
N ARG A 150 14.56 -4.36 41.01
CA ARG A 150 13.47 -3.57 41.61
C ARG A 150 12.23 -4.40 41.99
N ALA A 151 12.08 -5.62 41.48
CA ALA A 151 10.94 -6.49 41.78
C ALA A 151 11.05 -7.15 43.17
N PHE A 152 12.24 -7.18 43.77
CA PHE A 152 12.52 -7.87 45.03
C PHE A 152 12.42 -6.99 46.29
N TRP A 153 12.19 -5.68 46.13
CA TRP A 153 12.16 -4.71 47.23
C TRP A 153 10.75 -4.22 47.58
N TRP A 154 9.75 -5.08 47.39
CA TRP A 154 8.39 -4.98 47.93
C TRP A 154 7.97 -6.34 48.50
#